data_AF-A8DY63-F1
#
_entry.id   AF-A8DY63-F1
#
_cell.length_a   1.000
_cell.length_b   1.000
_cell.length_c   1.000
_cell.angle_alpha   90.00
_cell.angle_beta   90.00
_cell.angle_gamma   90.00
#
_symmetry.space_group_name_H-M   'P 1'
#
loop_
_entity.id
_entity.type
_entity.pdbx_description
1 polymer ?
#
loop_
_entity_poly.entity_id
_entity_poly.type
_entity_poly.pdbx_seq_one_letter_code
_entity_poly.pdbx_strand_id
1 'polypeptide(L)'
;MDAVLVVEKSEVPGIAVQCDLLLPNGHLQRTYEFDIADVGIRRRLVRRFYGILILQMACTLPCIELFLKYPLPYNFVMPLSMVFTVFLYTCFYVWRDWRRHGPFNYFVLLLSTLIGSFNRSVYLLNLVETHWVYIYPVILIIEILGLMLYSSQKRFRFTQIRGISIISLIFGLFLLLAYRLNRMMEVFSAMACTVEAWYIIYDTHYMLCGRHGYNIGPEEFVYAACNIHCDLPKGMWRLMKMLFFSKIVEAVRMFRECFRTEVC
;
A
#
# COMPACT_ATOMS: atom_id res chain seq x y z
N MET A 1 -6.36 -43.97 14.63
CA MET A 1 -5.15 -43.41 13.99
C MET A 1 -5.62 -42.26 13.16
N ASP A 2 -5.33 -41.04 13.61
CA ASP A 2 -5.72 -39.82 12.93
C ASP A 2 -5.10 -39.83 11.54
N ALA A 3 -5.95 -40.02 10.52
CA ALA A 3 -5.61 -39.63 9.17
C ALA A 3 -5.47 -38.10 9.23
N VAL A 4 -4.25 -37.64 9.46
CA VAL A 4 -3.83 -36.29 9.12
C VAL A 4 -4.12 -36.19 7.64
N LEU A 5 -5.30 -35.63 7.32
CA LEU A 5 -5.60 -35.04 6.04
C LEU A 5 -4.55 -33.95 5.86
N VAL A 6 -3.40 -34.37 5.34
CA VAL A 6 -2.54 -33.50 4.56
C VAL A 6 -3.44 -33.09 3.42
N VAL A 7 -4.13 -31.96 3.61
CA VAL A 7 -4.67 -31.19 2.50
C VAL A 7 -3.45 -30.89 1.67
N GLU A 8 -3.21 -31.75 0.70
CA GLU A 8 -2.26 -31.55 -0.36
C GLU A 8 -2.71 -30.24 -0.98
N LYS A 9 -1.97 -29.19 -0.66
CA LYS A 9 -2.24 -27.84 -1.10
C LYS A 9 -1.88 -27.84 -2.58
N SER A 10 -2.79 -28.39 -3.38
CA SER A 10 -2.89 -28.11 -4.80
C SER A 10 -3.11 -26.60 -4.88
N GLU A 11 -1.99 -25.87 -4.94
CA GLU A 11 -1.99 -24.42 -5.11
C GLU A 11 -2.43 -24.13 -6.54
N VAL A 12 -3.72 -24.31 -6.82
CA VAL A 12 -4.32 -23.98 -8.10
C VAL A 12 -4.01 -22.50 -8.38
N PRO A 13 -3.26 -22.17 -9.45
CA PRO A 13 -2.99 -20.79 -9.80
C PRO A 13 -4.33 -20.09 -10.11
N GLY A 14 -4.55 -18.91 -9.53
CA GLY A 14 -5.83 -18.19 -9.72
C GLY A 14 -6.70 -18.08 -8.47
N ILE A 15 -6.23 -18.56 -7.31
CA ILE A 15 -6.98 -18.52 -6.06
C ILE A 15 -6.17 -17.80 -4.98
N ALA A 16 -6.75 -16.77 -4.36
CA ALA A 16 -6.23 -16.12 -3.16
C ALA A 16 -6.96 -16.63 -1.92
N VAL A 17 -6.22 -16.85 -0.83
CA VAL A 17 -6.83 -17.09 0.48
C VAL A 17 -6.96 -15.73 1.16
N GLN A 18 -8.17 -15.30 1.49
CA GLN A 18 -8.38 -14.05 2.23
C GLN A 18 -8.84 -14.35 3.67
N CYS A 19 -8.32 -13.59 4.63
CA CYS A 19 -8.77 -13.66 6.02
C CYS A 19 -10.14 -12.96 6.16
N ASP A 20 -11.23 -13.72 6.26
CA ASP A 20 -12.53 -13.20 6.64
C ASP A 20 -12.61 -13.07 8.17
N LEU A 21 -12.48 -11.84 8.70
CA LEU A 21 -12.87 -11.53 10.07
C LEU A 21 -14.37 -11.16 10.09
N LEU A 22 -15.17 -11.85 10.92
CA LEU A 22 -16.60 -11.61 11.27
C LEU A 22 -17.67 -12.58 10.70
N LEU A 23 -17.37 -13.84 10.37
CA LEU A 23 -18.45 -14.84 10.40
C LEU A 23 -18.67 -15.35 11.83
N PRO A 24 -19.91 -15.27 12.36
CA PRO A 24 -20.23 -15.81 13.69
C PRO A 24 -20.05 -17.34 13.77
N ASN A 25 -20.02 -18.02 12.62
CA ASN A 25 -19.86 -19.47 12.53
C ASN A 25 -18.51 -19.81 11.88
N GLY A 26 -17.53 -20.20 12.72
CA GLY A 26 -16.41 -21.10 12.42
C GLY A 26 -15.69 -21.04 11.06
N HIS A 27 -14.40 -20.67 11.11
CA HIS A 27 -13.24 -21.37 10.53
C HIS A 27 -13.15 -21.81 9.06
N LEU A 28 -14.04 -21.44 8.15
CA LEU A 28 -13.77 -21.71 6.72
C LEU A 28 -12.86 -20.65 6.11
N GLN A 29 -11.59 -21.02 5.87
CA GLN A 29 -10.74 -20.34 4.88
C GLN A 29 -11.52 -20.29 3.55
N ARG A 30 -11.94 -19.09 3.14
CA ARG A 30 -12.50 -18.91 1.81
C ARG A 30 -11.36 -18.67 0.83
N THR A 31 -11.28 -19.58 -0.13
CA THR A 31 -10.57 -19.41 -1.38
C THR A 31 -11.38 -18.46 -2.27
N TYR A 32 -10.81 -17.33 -2.61
CA TYR A 32 -11.37 -16.36 -3.54
C TYR A 32 -10.67 -16.50 -4.88
N GLU A 33 -11.44 -16.60 -5.96
CA GLU A 33 -10.88 -16.46 -7.30
C GLU A 33 -10.47 -15.01 -7.52
N PHE A 34 -9.34 -14.81 -8.20
CA PHE A 34 -8.97 -13.47 -8.65
C PHE A 34 -9.94 -13.02 -9.75
N ASP A 35 -10.34 -11.75 -9.72
CA ASP A 35 -11.15 -11.12 -10.78
C ASP A 35 -10.53 -11.32 -12.18
N ILE A 36 -9.20 -11.31 -12.21
CA ILE A 36 -8.39 -11.58 -13.40
C ILE A 36 -7.71 -12.94 -13.19
N ALA A 37 -8.25 -13.98 -13.83
CA ALA A 37 -7.72 -15.34 -13.78
C ALA A 37 -6.30 -15.42 -14.38
N ASP A 38 -6.02 -14.66 -15.45
CA ASP A 38 -4.70 -14.64 -16.07
C ASP A 38 -3.67 -13.90 -15.21
N VAL A 39 -2.75 -14.69 -14.66
CA VAL A 39 -1.60 -14.24 -13.87
C VAL A 39 -0.76 -13.20 -14.63
N GLY A 40 -0.58 -13.37 -15.94
CA GLY A 40 0.23 -12.47 -16.76
C GLY A 40 -0.37 -11.07 -16.87
N ILE A 41 -1.70 -11.00 -17.03
CA ILE A 41 -2.45 -9.75 -17.09
C ILE A 41 -2.47 -9.09 -15.71
N ARG A 42 -2.73 -9.86 -14.64
CA ARG A 42 -2.72 -9.36 -13.26
C ARG A 42 -1.37 -8.75 -12.86
N ARG A 43 -0.26 -9.43 -13.17
CA ARG A 43 1.10 -8.89 -12.96
C ARG A 43 1.34 -7.61 -13.76
N ARG A 44 0.89 -7.56 -15.02
CA ARG A 44 1.01 -6.36 -15.86
C ARG A 44 0.27 -5.17 -15.25
N LEU A 45 -0.94 -5.40 -14.75
CA LEU A 45 -1.75 -4.40 -14.05
C LEU A 45 -1.01 -3.87 -12.82
N VAL A 46 -0.52 -4.76 -11.93
CA VAL A 46 0.25 -4.40 -10.72
C VAL A 46 1.44 -3.50 -11.04
N ARG A 47 2.24 -3.87 -12.04
CA ARG A 47 3.40 -3.06 -12.41
C ARG A 47 3.04 -1.66 -12.87
N ARG A 48 1.97 -1.52 -13.64
CA ARG A 48 1.55 -0.22 -14.19
C ARG A 48 1.11 0.72 -13.07
N PHE A 49 0.29 0.25 -12.14
CA PHE A 49 -0.17 1.11 -11.05
C PHE A 49 0.91 1.36 -9.99
N TYR A 50 1.82 0.42 -9.73
CA TYR A 50 3.02 0.70 -8.93
C TYR A 50 3.91 1.74 -9.59
N GLY A 51 4.02 1.74 -10.93
CA GLY A 51 4.75 2.78 -11.67
C GLY A 51 4.14 4.16 -11.48
N ILE A 52 2.80 4.23 -11.48
CA ILE A 52 2.09 5.46 -11.15
C ILE A 52 2.35 5.88 -9.70
N LEU A 53 2.25 4.97 -8.72
CA LEU A 53 2.54 5.31 -7.33
C LEU A 53 3.96 5.86 -7.15
N ILE A 54 4.96 5.27 -7.80
CA ILE A 54 6.34 5.81 -7.78
C ILE A 54 6.39 7.23 -8.34
N LEU A 55 5.70 7.50 -9.46
CA LEU A 55 5.65 8.83 -10.03
C LEU A 55 4.99 9.82 -9.07
N GLN A 56 3.89 9.44 -8.42
CA GLN A 56 3.21 10.27 -7.42
C GLN A 56 4.12 10.57 -6.22
N MET A 57 4.87 9.56 -5.76
CA MET A 57 5.83 9.70 -4.69
C MET A 57 7.02 10.56 -5.10
N ALA A 58 7.51 10.46 -6.34
CA ALA A 58 8.59 11.30 -6.85
C ALA A 58 8.19 12.79 -6.88
N CYS A 59 6.92 13.11 -7.12
CA CYS A 59 6.41 14.48 -7.02
C CYS A 59 6.52 15.09 -5.61
N THR A 60 6.70 14.28 -4.55
CA THR A 60 6.90 14.79 -3.19
C THR A 60 8.27 15.46 -3.02
N LEU A 61 9.29 15.05 -3.77
CA LEU A 61 10.65 15.58 -3.68
C LEU A 61 10.73 17.08 -4.03
N PRO A 62 10.23 17.57 -5.18
CA PRO A 62 10.23 19.00 -5.46
C PRO A 62 9.31 19.79 -4.53
N CYS A 63 8.23 19.20 -4.01
CA CYS A 63 7.38 19.84 -3.01
C CYS A 63 8.12 20.05 -1.68
N ILE A 64 8.93 19.07 -1.25
CA ILE A 64 9.79 19.24 -0.06
C ILE A 64 10.78 20.39 -0.28
N GLU A 65 11.47 20.44 -1.42
CA GLU A 65 12.42 21.52 -1.72
C GLU A 65 11.75 22.90 -1.73
N LEU A 66 10.54 22.98 -2.32
CA LEU A 66 9.76 24.21 -2.34
C LEU A 66 9.42 24.69 -0.91
N PHE A 67 9.01 23.79 -0.02
CA PHE A 67 8.62 24.14 1.36
C PHE A 67 9.81 24.30 2.31
N LEU A 68 10.96 23.69 2.02
CA LEU A 68 12.21 24.05 2.69
C LEU A 68 12.62 25.49 2.37
N LYS A 69 12.43 25.93 1.12
CA LYS A 69 12.72 27.31 0.71
C LYS A 69 11.69 28.32 1.21
N TYR A 70 10.41 27.95 1.19
CA TYR A 70 9.29 28.79 1.63
C TYR A 70 8.55 28.10 2.76
N PRO A 71 9.06 28.19 4.01
CA PRO A 71 8.46 27.51 5.15
C PRO A 71 7.05 28.03 5.41
N LEU A 72 6.12 27.10 5.62
CA LEU A 72 4.73 27.39 5.96
C LEU A 72 4.51 27.27 7.47
N PRO A 73 3.48 27.93 8.04
CA PRO A 73 3.09 27.71 9.43
C PRO A 73 2.47 26.31 9.61
N TYR A 74 3.32 25.29 9.74
CA TYR A 74 2.94 23.87 9.72
C TYR A 74 1.87 23.51 10.75
N ASN A 75 1.91 24.11 11.94
CA ASN A 75 0.92 23.90 13.01
C ASN A 75 -0.53 24.14 12.58
N PHE A 76 -0.77 25.10 11.68
CA PHE A 76 -2.11 25.40 11.16
C PHE A 76 -2.37 24.71 9.82
N VAL A 77 -1.35 24.65 8.96
CA VAL A 77 -1.49 24.11 7.59
C VAL A 77 -1.67 22.60 7.60
N MET A 78 -0.93 21.86 8.44
CA MET A 78 -0.99 20.40 8.49
C MET A 78 -2.38 19.85 8.87
N PRO A 79 -3.03 20.25 9.99
CA PRO A 79 -4.35 19.72 10.32
C PRO A 79 -5.39 20.12 9.28
N LEU A 80 -5.33 21.35 8.75
CA LEU A 80 -6.24 21.80 7.69
C LEU A 80 -6.10 20.97 6.41
N SER A 81 -4.86 20.72 5.98
CA SER A 81 -4.58 19.93 4.78
C SER A 81 -4.99 18.46 4.97
N MET A 82 -4.78 17.89 6.17
CA MET A 82 -5.24 16.54 6.52
C MET A 82 -6.77 16.43 6.43
N VAL A 83 -7.52 17.36 7.03
CA VAL A 83 -8.99 17.36 6.97
C VAL A 83 -9.47 17.47 5.53
N PHE A 84 -8.88 18.36 4.75
CA PHE A 84 -9.22 18.53 3.33
C PHE A 84 -8.94 17.26 2.52
N THR A 85 -7.83 16.56 2.81
CA THR A 85 -7.44 15.33 2.12
C THR A 85 -8.38 14.18 2.44
N VAL A 86 -8.71 13.99 3.72
CA VAL A 86 -9.67 12.97 4.16
C VAL A 86 -11.04 13.23 3.54
N PHE A 87 -11.48 14.49 3.51
CA PHE A 87 -12.73 14.88 2.84
C PHE A 87 -12.70 14.52 1.35
N LEU A 88 -11.67 14.94 0.61
CA LEU A 88 -11.58 14.68 -0.83
C LEU A 88 -11.48 13.19 -1.16
N TYR A 89 -10.69 12.42 -0.41
CA TYR A 89 -10.62 10.97 -0.59
C TYR A 89 -11.95 10.28 -0.25
N THR A 90 -12.69 10.78 0.73
CA THR A 90 -14.06 10.31 1.00
C THR A 90 -14.99 10.62 -0.18
N CYS A 91 -14.90 11.81 -0.78
CA CYS A 91 -15.65 12.14 -1.99
C CYS A 91 -15.30 11.21 -3.16
N PHE A 92 -14.01 10.92 -3.39
CA PHE A 92 -13.58 9.98 -4.44
C PHE A 92 -13.96 8.52 -4.15
N TYR A 93 -14.09 8.17 -2.87
CA TYR A 93 -14.62 6.88 -2.47
C TYR A 93 -16.11 6.76 -2.81
N VAL A 94 -16.89 7.81 -2.55
CA VAL A 94 -18.33 7.85 -2.88
C VAL A 94 -18.55 7.89 -4.40
N TRP A 95 -17.80 8.71 -5.14
CA TRP A 95 -17.92 8.84 -6.60
C TRP A 95 -16.99 7.91 -7.38
N ARG A 96 -17.02 6.63 -7.01
CA ARG A 96 -16.13 5.61 -7.58
C ARG A 96 -16.35 5.35 -9.06
N ASP A 97 -17.61 5.31 -9.51
CA ASP A 97 -17.93 4.96 -10.90
C ASP A 97 -17.54 6.08 -11.87
N TRP A 98 -17.61 7.33 -11.42
CA TRP A 98 -17.24 8.51 -12.19
C TRP A 98 -15.75 8.55 -12.52
N ARG A 99 -14.89 8.17 -11.56
CA ARG A 99 -13.42 8.17 -11.72
C ARG A 99 -12.87 6.96 -12.49
N ARG A 100 -13.71 6.00 -12.88
CA ARG A 100 -13.27 4.74 -13.49
C ARG A 100 -12.81 4.92 -14.93
N HIS A 101 -13.51 5.76 -15.69
CA HIS A 101 -13.26 5.96 -17.12
C HIS A 101 -12.57 7.30 -17.40
N GLY A 102 -11.85 7.36 -18.52
CA GLY A 102 -11.31 8.62 -19.04
C GLY A 102 -12.42 9.56 -19.50
N PRO A 103 -12.27 10.88 -19.33
CA PRO A 103 -11.05 11.60 -18.91
C PRO A 103 -10.90 11.77 -17.38
N PHE A 104 -11.93 11.46 -16.59
CA PHE A 104 -11.99 11.79 -15.17
C PHE A 104 -10.96 11.02 -14.33
N ASN A 105 -10.59 9.81 -14.74
CA ASN A 105 -9.51 9.04 -14.09
C ASN A 105 -8.17 9.82 -14.03
N TYR A 106 -7.79 10.50 -15.12
CA TYR A 106 -6.57 11.28 -15.20
C TYR A 106 -6.67 12.58 -14.40
N PHE A 107 -7.85 13.19 -14.35
CA PHE A 107 -8.09 14.35 -13.49
C PHE A 107 -7.94 13.98 -12.00
N VAL A 108 -8.53 12.86 -11.57
CA VAL A 108 -8.38 12.33 -10.21
C VAL A 108 -6.94 11.94 -9.92
N LEU A 109 -6.23 11.38 -10.89
CA LEU A 109 -4.80 11.09 -10.77
C LEU A 109 -3.99 12.35 -10.51
N LEU A 110 -4.17 13.40 -11.31
CA LEU A 110 -3.47 14.67 -11.12
C LEU A 110 -3.78 15.28 -9.74
N LEU A 111 -5.07 15.34 -9.39
CA LEU A 111 -5.52 15.95 -8.14
C LEU A 111 -5.01 15.18 -6.90
N SER A 112 -5.11 13.85 -6.91
CA SER A 112 -4.56 13.01 -5.83
C SER A 112 -3.04 13.11 -5.73
N THR A 113 -2.34 13.30 -6.85
CA THR A 113 -0.89 13.50 -6.86
C THR A 113 -0.50 14.84 -6.23
N LEU A 114 -1.17 15.93 -6.60
CA LEU A 114 -0.90 17.27 -6.05
C LEU A 114 -1.21 17.35 -4.55
N ILE A 115 -2.38 16.84 -4.14
CA ILE A 115 -2.77 16.82 -2.73
C ILE A 115 -1.87 15.87 -1.94
N GLY A 116 -1.63 14.66 -2.47
CA GLY A 116 -0.79 13.66 -1.81
C GLY A 116 0.66 14.12 -1.64
N SER A 117 1.23 14.79 -2.64
CA SER A 117 2.58 15.37 -2.54
C SER A 117 2.62 16.52 -1.55
N PHE A 118 1.68 17.46 -1.63
CA PHE A 118 1.57 18.58 -0.68
C PHE A 118 1.50 18.10 0.78
N ASN A 119 0.54 17.22 1.09
CA ASN A 119 0.33 16.75 2.45
C ASN A 119 1.52 15.97 3.00
N ARG A 120 2.11 15.10 2.18
CA ARG A 120 3.25 14.31 2.61
C ARG A 120 4.47 15.19 2.86
N SER A 121 4.73 16.19 2.02
CA SER A 121 5.82 17.15 2.23
C SER A 121 5.62 17.97 3.51
N VAL A 122 4.41 18.51 3.74
CA VAL A 122 4.07 19.27 4.96
C VAL A 122 4.23 18.40 6.22
N TYR A 123 3.72 17.16 6.18
CA TYR A 123 3.84 16.23 7.30
C TYR A 123 5.29 15.87 7.62
N LEU A 124 6.07 15.54 6.58
CA LEU A 124 7.48 15.18 6.74
C LEU A 124 8.31 16.34 7.29
N LEU A 125 8.10 17.56 6.80
CA LEU A 125 8.82 18.75 7.27
C LEU A 125 8.44 19.15 8.70
N ASN A 126 7.22 18.84 9.14
CA ASN A 126 6.81 19.04 10.53
C ASN A 126 7.44 18.02 11.49
N LEU A 127 7.80 16.81 11.01
CA LEU A 127 8.46 15.79 11.82
C LEU A 127 9.99 15.91 11.80
N VAL A 128 10.54 16.31 10.66
CA VAL A 128 11.99 16.35 10.41
C VAL A 128 12.32 17.66 9.70
N GLU A 129 12.93 18.59 10.43
CA GLU A 129 13.36 19.89 9.90
C GLU A 129 14.71 19.83 9.15
N THR A 130 15.34 18.65 9.11
CA THR A 130 16.66 18.47 8.50
C THR A 130 16.58 18.01 7.05
N HIS A 131 17.64 18.22 6.27
CA HIS A 131 17.75 17.70 4.90
C HIS A 131 17.61 16.17 4.79
N TRP A 132 17.71 15.43 5.89
CA TRP A 132 17.44 13.98 5.91
C TRP A 132 15.97 13.64 5.63
N VAL A 133 15.07 14.63 5.61
CA VAL A 133 13.66 14.47 5.22
C VAL A 133 13.48 13.75 3.88
N TYR A 134 14.43 13.88 2.94
CA TYR A 134 14.41 13.22 1.63
C TYR A 134 14.53 11.70 1.71
N ILE A 135 15.09 11.15 2.79
CA ILE A 135 15.32 9.70 2.90
C ILE A 135 14.01 8.92 2.88
N TYR A 136 12.94 9.50 3.44
CA TYR A 136 11.63 8.86 3.52
C TYR A 136 11.04 8.55 2.13
N PRO A 137 10.78 9.55 1.24
CA PRO A 137 10.25 9.26 -0.08
C PRO A 137 11.22 8.44 -0.94
N VAL A 138 12.53 8.60 -0.77
CA VAL A 138 13.53 7.83 -1.52
C VAL A 138 13.47 6.33 -1.18
N ILE A 139 13.45 5.98 0.10
CA ILE A 139 13.32 4.58 0.52
C ILE A 139 12.00 4.00 0.00
N LEU A 140 10.88 4.71 0.19
CA LEU A 140 9.57 4.25 -0.24
C LEU A 140 9.49 4.02 -1.76
N ILE A 141 10.09 4.91 -2.56
CA ILE A 141 10.18 4.74 -4.02
C ILE A 141 10.95 3.45 -4.36
N ILE A 142 12.07 3.19 -3.69
CA ILE A 142 12.90 2.00 -3.93
C ILE A 142 12.19 0.73 -3.47
N GLU A 143 11.45 0.77 -2.37
CA GLU A 143 10.61 -0.34 -1.90
C GLU A 143 9.54 -0.70 -2.93
N ILE A 144 8.76 0.29 -3.40
CA ILE A 144 7.74 0.07 -4.44
C ILE A 144 8.39 -0.39 -5.75
N LEU A 145 9.57 0.14 -6.11
CA LEU A 145 10.32 -0.31 -7.28
C LEU A 145 10.73 -1.78 -7.14
N GLY A 146 11.23 -2.19 -5.98
CA GLY A 146 11.58 -3.58 -5.69
C GLY A 146 10.37 -4.51 -5.84
N LEU A 147 9.21 -4.11 -5.32
CA LEU A 147 7.95 -4.84 -5.48
C LEU A 147 7.49 -4.91 -6.95
N MET A 148 7.64 -3.82 -7.71
CA MET A 148 7.31 -3.76 -9.13
C MET A 148 8.21 -4.68 -9.97
N LEU A 149 9.51 -4.65 -9.71
CA LEU A 149 10.49 -5.52 -10.38
C LEU A 149 10.23 -6.99 -10.03
N TYR A 150 9.90 -7.28 -8.77
CA TYR A 150 9.51 -8.63 -8.37
C TYR A 150 8.22 -9.07 -9.07
N SER A 151 7.20 -8.21 -9.17
CA SER A 151 5.97 -8.49 -9.91
C SER A 151 6.21 -8.75 -11.40
N SER A 152 7.30 -8.24 -11.98
CA SER A 152 7.70 -8.54 -13.37
C SER A 152 8.20 -9.97 -13.57
N GLN A 153 8.62 -10.64 -12.50
CA GLN A 153 9.14 -12.00 -12.60
C GLN A 153 8.00 -12.99 -12.80
N LYS A 154 8.16 -13.90 -13.76
CA LYS A 154 7.20 -14.99 -14.01
C LYS A 154 7.52 -16.26 -13.21
N ARG A 155 8.74 -16.37 -12.67
CA ARG A 155 9.24 -17.59 -12.02
C ARG A 155 8.65 -17.83 -10.64
N PHE A 156 8.34 -16.78 -9.90
CA PHE A 156 7.92 -16.87 -8.51
C PHE A 156 6.57 -16.19 -8.31
N ARG A 157 5.65 -16.86 -7.61
CA ARG A 157 4.39 -16.25 -7.15
C ARG A 157 4.67 -15.08 -6.21
N PHE A 158 3.90 -14.01 -6.33
CA PHE A 158 4.01 -12.87 -5.43
C PHE A 158 3.08 -13.09 -4.26
N THR A 159 3.66 -13.39 -3.09
CA THR A 159 2.92 -13.58 -1.84
C THR A 159 3.23 -12.43 -0.88
N GLN A 160 2.34 -12.19 0.08
CA GLN A 160 2.51 -11.13 1.09
C GLN A 160 3.85 -11.27 1.83
N ILE A 161 4.19 -12.48 2.32
CA ILE A 161 5.47 -12.72 3.01
C ILE A 161 6.69 -12.39 2.14
N ARG A 162 6.65 -12.72 0.84
CA ARG A 162 7.75 -12.41 -0.08
C ARG A 162 7.85 -10.91 -0.32
N GLY A 163 6.71 -10.23 -0.51
CA GLY A 163 6.69 -8.77 -0.62
C GLY A 163 7.23 -8.08 0.64
N ILE A 164 6.84 -8.53 1.82
CA ILE A 164 7.34 -7.99 3.10
C ILE A 164 8.84 -8.28 3.27
N SER A 165 9.30 -9.46 2.87
CA SER A 165 10.74 -9.75 2.90
C SER A 165 11.57 -8.82 2.00
N ILE A 166 11.02 -8.39 0.87
CA ILE A 166 11.66 -7.43 -0.05
C ILE A 166 11.72 -6.04 0.60
N ILE A 167 10.61 -5.55 1.16
CA ILE A 167 10.56 -4.26 1.87
C ILE A 167 11.57 -4.25 3.03
N SER A 168 11.52 -5.27 3.89
CA SER A 168 12.42 -5.39 5.04
C SER A 168 13.89 -5.49 4.62
N LEU A 169 14.19 -6.17 3.51
CA LEU A 169 15.54 -6.24 2.96
C LEU A 169 16.03 -4.85 2.50
N ILE A 170 15.20 -4.13 1.75
CA ILE A 170 15.53 -2.79 1.25
C ILE A 170 15.77 -1.83 2.42
N PHE A 171 14.83 -1.75 3.37
CA PHE A 171 15.00 -0.91 4.55
C PHE A 171 16.23 -1.31 5.38
N GLY A 172 16.47 -2.61 5.54
CA GLY A 172 17.66 -3.13 6.23
C GLY A 172 18.98 -2.72 5.56
N LEU A 173 19.03 -2.67 4.23
CA LEU A 173 20.20 -2.16 3.49
C LEU A 173 20.41 -0.66 3.72
N PHE A 174 19.33 0.13 3.76
CA PHE A 174 19.40 1.56 4.10
C PHE A 174 19.86 1.78 5.54
N LEU A 175 19.40 0.97 6.49
CA LEU A 175 19.91 1.00 7.88
C LEU A 175 21.41 0.64 7.93
N LEU A 176 21.84 -0.40 7.22
CA LEU A 176 23.27 -0.75 7.18
C LEU A 176 24.13 0.40 6.63
N LEU A 177 23.65 1.06 5.57
CA LEU A 177 24.30 2.25 5.02
C LEU A 177 24.32 3.40 6.04
N ALA A 178 23.20 3.64 6.72
CA ALA A 178 23.08 4.67 7.76
C ALA A 178 24.02 4.42 8.95
N TYR A 179 24.23 3.16 9.33
CA TYR A 179 25.20 2.77 10.35
C TYR A 179 26.62 3.18 9.97
N ARG A 180 27.01 2.93 8.72
CA ARG A 180 28.34 3.32 8.20
C ARG A 180 28.53 4.83 8.13
N LEU A 181 27.44 5.59 7.93
CA LEU A 181 27.45 7.05 7.89
C LEU A 181 27.23 7.70 9.27
N ASN A 182 27.04 6.91 10.33
CA ASN A 182 26.68 7.37 11.68
C ASN A 182 25.37 8.20 11.72
N ARG A 183 24.39 7.79 10.89
CA ARG A 183 23.09 8.47 10.68
C ARG A 183 21.91 7.51 10.87
N MET A 184 22.08 6.53 11.77
CA MET A 184 21.10 5.49 12.02
C MET A 184 19.76 6.04 12.50
N MET A 185 19.78 7.05 13.36
CA MET A 185 18.57 7.60 13.95
C MET A 185 17.69 8.27 12.89
N GLU A 186 18.32 8.95 11.92
CA GLU A 186 17.64 9.63 10.82
C GLU A 186 16.98 8.64 9.85
N VAL A 187 17.60 7.49 9.60
CA VAL A 187 16.97 6.43 8.76
C VAL A 187 15.95 5.63 9.54
N PHE A 188 16.19 5.40 10.84
CA PHE A 188 15.25 4.71 11.71
C PHE A 188 13.95 5.50 11.90
N SER A 189 14.00 6.85 11.98
CA SER A 189 12.80 7.68 12.04
C SER A 189 11.95 7.58 10.78
N ALA A 190 12.54 7.21 9.64
CA ALA A 190 11.83 6.95 8.39
C ALA A 190 11.15 5.58 8.34
N MET A 191 11.24 4.73 9.37
CA MET A 191 10.65 3.37 9.38
C MET A 191 9.16 3.32 9.01
N ALA A 192 8.41 4.40 9.23
CA ALA A 192 7.01 4.49 8.79
C ALA A 192 6.82 4.30 7.26
N CYS A 193 7.85 4.51 6.43
CA CYS A 193 7.78 4.20 4.99
C CYS A 193 7.60 2.70 4.74
N THR A 194 8.24 1.84 5.54
CA THR A 194 8.09 0.37 5.43
C THR A 194 6.66 -0.09 5.71
N VAL A 195 5.99 0.60 6.63
CA VAL A 195 4.58 0.35 6.98
C VAL A 195 3.67 0.81 5.83
N GLU A 196 4.00 1.94 5.19
CA GLU A 196 3.31 2.42 3.99
C GLU A 196 3.48 1.43 2.82
N ALA A 197 4.69 0.92 2.58
CA ALA A 197 4.94 -0.10 1.57
C ALA A 197 4.20 -1.42 1.87
N TRP A 198 4.13 -1.84 3.14
CA TRP A 198 3.32 -2.98 3.54
C TRP A 198 1.82 -2.76 3.25
N TYR A 199 1.29 -1.58 3.58
CA TYR A 199 -0.09 -1.22 3.28
C TYR A 199 -0.38 -1.31 1.78
N ILE A 200 0.55 -0.86 0.91
CA ILE A 200 0.40 -0.99 -0.55
C ILE A 200 0.24 -2.45 -0.98
N ILE A 201 1.01 -3.39 -0.40
CA ILE A 201 0.87 -4.83 -0.70
C ILE A 201 -0.48 -5.35 -0.19
N TYR A 202 -0.87 -4.97 1.04
CA TYR A 202 -2.15 -5.38 1.63
C TYR A 202 -3.33 -4.92 0.78
N ASP A 203 -3.34 -3.64 0.39
CA ASP A 203 -4.38 -3.05 -0.43
C ASP A 203 -4.39 -3.66 -1.83
N THR A 204 -3.23 -3.89 -2.44
CA THR A 204 -3.11 -4.57 -3.74
C THR A 204 -3.73 -5.97 -3.72
N HIS A 205 -3.50 -6.75 -2.66
CA HIS A 205 -4.13 -8.05 -2.51
C HIS A 205 -5.65 -7.92 -2.39
N TYR A 206 -6.12 -7.02 -1.52
CA TYR A 206 -7.56 -6.78 -1.33
C TYR A 206 -8.25 -6.28 -2.61
N MET A 207 -7.51 -5.53 -3.43
CA MET A 207 -7.93 -4.94 -4.69
C MET A 207 -7.92 -5.95 -5.87
N LEU A 208 -7.24 -7.09 -5.75
CA LEU A 208 -7.21 -8.11 -6.82
C LEU A 208 -8.04 -9.35 -6.49
N CYS A 209 -8.37 -9.55 -5.21
CA CYS A 209 -9.23 -10.63 -4.75
C CYS A 209 -10.68 -10.15 -4.77
N GLY A 210 -11.61 -10.89 -5.40
CA GLY A 210 -12.97 -10.45 -5.75
C GLY A 210 -13.96 -10.07 -4.64
N ARG A 211 -13.46 -9.64 -3.47
CA ARG A 211 -14.24 -8.99 -2.40
C ARG A 211 -13.81 -7.54 -2.14
N HIS A 212 -13.18 -6.86 -3.10
CA HIS A 212 -13.32 -5.41 -3.16
C HIS A 212 -14.73 -5.07 -3.69
N GLY A 213 -15.34 -3.96 -3.27
CA GLY A 213 -16.73 -3.66 -3.63
C GLY A 213 -16.95 -3.31 -5.11
N TYR A 214 -15.99 -3.59 -5.97
CA TYR A 214 -15.91 -3.27 -7.41
C TYR A 214 -15.24 -4.46 -8.12
N ASN A 215 -15.27 -4.53 -9.45
CA ASN A 215 -14.41 -5.46 -10.21
C ASN A 215 -13.39 -4.64 -10.98
N ILE A 216 -12.11 -5.02 -11.00
CA ILE A 216 -11.07 -4.25 -11.69
C ILE A 216 -10.83 -4.82 -13.09
N GLY A 217 -10.94 -3.93 -14.07
CA GLY A 217 -10.57 -4.24 -15.43
C GLY A 217 -9.04 -4.33 -15.59
N PRO A 218 -8.53 -5.15 -16.52
CA PRO A 218 -7.10 -5.32 -16.76
C PRO A 218 -6.38 -4.04 -17.22
N GLU A 219 -7.12 -3.08 -17.77
CA GLU A 219 -6.63 -1.79 -18.25
C GLU A 219 -6.90 -0.63 -17.27
N GLU A 220 -7.51 -0.90 -16.10
CA GLU A 220 -7.90 0.13 -15.13
C GLU A 220 -6.79 0.48 -14.13
N PHE A 221 -5.53 0.49 -14.59
CA PHE A 221 -4.36 0.73 -13.73
C PHE A 221 -4.32 2.14 -13.12
N VAL A 222 -4.86 3.16 -13.81
CA VAL A 222 -4.97 4.53 -13.26
C VAL A 222 -5.94 4.56 -12.08
N TYR A 223 -7.09 3.92 -12.28
CA TYR A 223 -8.12 3.82 -11.25
C TYR A 223 -7.61 3.03 -10.03
N ALA A 224 -6.90 1.92 -10.27
CA ALA A 224 -6.25 1.12 -9.24
C ALA A 224 -5.21 1.92 -8.43
N ALA A 225 -4.34 2.69 -9.08
CA ALA A 225 -3.36 3.55 -8.40
C ALA A 225 -4.03 4.58 -7.49
N CYS A 226 -5.05 5.27 -8.00
CA CYS A 226 -5.80 6.26 -7.21
C CYS A 226 -6.58 5.60 -6.06
N ASN A 227 -7.05 4.37 -6.28
CA ASN A 227 -7.82 3.66 -5.28
C ASN A 227 -7.03 3.37 -4.01
N ILE A 228 -5.73 3.07 -4.13
CA ILE A 228 -4.85 2.83 -2.97
C ILE A 228 -4.85 4.03 -2.00
N HIS A 229 -4.94 5.26 -2.52
CA HIS A 229 -5.07 6.45 -1.67
C HIS A 229 -6.50 6.64 -1.12
N CYS A 230 -7.51 6.34 -1.93
CA CYS A 230 -8.91 6.51 -1.53
C CYS A 230 -9.37 5.49 -0.49
N ASP A 231 -8.83 4.27 -0.52
CA ASP A 231 -9.12 3.22 0.45
C ASP A 231 -8.30 3.39 1.74
N LEU A 232 -7.31 4.29 1.79
CA LEU A 232 -6.46 4.51 2.95
C LEU A 232 -7.25 4.85 4.23
N PRO A 233 -8.24 5.77 4.25
CA PRO A 233 -9.07 6.00 5.43
C PRO A 233 -9.84 4.76 5.90
N LYS A 234 -10.36 3.96 4.95
CA LYS A 234 -11.08 2.72 5.24
C LYS A 234 -10.13 1.63 5.76
N GLY A 235 -8.94 1.54 5.20
CA GLY A 235 -7.85 0.67 5.64
C GLY A 235 -7.39 1.03 7.05
N MET A 236 -7.18 2.32 7.33
CA MET A 236 -6.87 2.85 8.66
C MET A 236 -7.99 2.54 9.67
N TRP A 237 -9.25 2.77 9.32
CA TRP A 237 -10.39 2.43 10.18
C TRP A 237 -10.44 0.92 10.49
N ARG A 238 -10.20 0.08 9.48
CA ARG A 238 -10.13 -1.38 9.66
C ARG A 238 -8.98 -1.76 10.61
N LEU A 239 -7.79 -1.19 10.42
CA LEU A 239 -6.63 -1.41 11.28
C LEU A 239 -6.90 -0.97 12.73
N MET A 240 -7.45 0.23 12.92
CA MET A 240 -7.82 0.76 14.23
C MET A 240 -8.88 -0.12 14.91
N LYS A 241 -9.92 -0.53 14.18
CA LYS A 241 -10.95 -1.42 14.71
C LYS A 241 -10.35 -2.75 15.21
N MET A 242 -9.37 -3.28 14.50
CA MET A 242 -8.67 -4.51 14.91
C MET A 242 -7.78 -4.30 16.14
N LEU A 243 -7.04 -3.20 16.22
CA LEU A 243 -6.15 -2.94 17.36
C LEU A 243 -6.90 -2.62 18.65
N PHE A 244 -8.05 -1.94 18.56
CA PHE A 244 -8.80 -1.47 19.73
C PHE A 244 -10.00 -2.35 20.12
N PHE A 245 -10.77 -2.89 19.16
CA PHE A 245 -12.01 -3.63 19.45
C PHE A 245 -11.86 -5.16 19.42
N SER A 246 -10.89 -5.67 18.67
CA SER A 246 -10.60 -7.10 18.56
C SER A 246 -9.51 -7.46 19.57
N LYS A 247 -9.63 -8.63 20.23
CA LYS A 247 -8.58 -9.07 21.17
C LYS A 247 -7.27 -9.13 20.40
N ILE A 248 -6.16 -8.61 20.95
CA ILE A 248 -4.81 -8.63 20.36
C ILE A 248 -4.47 -9.98 19.68
N VAL A 249 -4.97 -11.08 20.24
CA VAL A 249 -4.87 -12.45 19.68
C VAL A 249 -5.40 -12.58 18.24
N GLU A 250 -6.54 -11.98 17.92
CA GLU A 250 -7.11 -11.97 16.57
C GLU A 250 -6.29 -11.10 15.61
N ALA A 251 -5.75 -9.97 16.07
CA ALA A 251 -4.83 -9.16 15.28
C ALA A 251 -3.54 -9.96 14.96
N VAL A 252 -2.94 -10.63 15.95
CA VAL A 252 -1.77 -11.50 15.76
C VAL A 252 -2.07 -12.67 14.82
N ARG A 253 -3.26 -13.29 14.93
CA ARG A 253 -3.68 -14.37 14.04
C ARG A 253 -3.87 -13.87 12.60
N MET A 254 -4.49 -12.70 12.43
CA MET A 254 -4.65 -12.04 11.13
C MET A 254 -3.28 -11.77 10.50
N PHE A 255 -2.33 -11.19 11.24
CA PHE A 255 -0.97 -10.99 10.73
C PHE A 255 -0.38 -12.31 10.22
N ARG A 256 -0.41 -13.37 11.05
CA ARG A 256 0.11 -14.71 10.71
C ARG A 256 -0.49 -15.27 9.42
N GLU A 257 -1.80 -15.13 9.24
CA GLU A 257 -2.50 -15.66 8.07
C GLU A 257 -2.27 -14.79 6.83
N CYS A 258 -2.30 -13.46 6.98
CA CYS A 258 -2.06 -12.51 5.90
C CYS A 258 -0.71 -12.75 5.23
N PHE A 259 0.33 -13.08 6.02
CA PHE A 259 1.66 -13.44 5.50
C PHE A 259 1.63 -14.59 4.47
N ARG A 260 0.71 -15.54 4.54
CA ARG A 260 0.68 -16.71 3.64
C ARG A 260 -0.10 -16.50 2.33
N THR A 261 -0.69 -15.33 2.12
CA THR A 261 -1.63 -15.09 1.00
C THR A 261 -0.90 -14.68 -0.29
N GLU A 262 -1.45 -15.11 -1.44
CA GLU A 262 -0.95 -14.76 -2.77
C GLU A 262 -1.53 -13.42 -3.21
N VAL A 263 -0.67 -12.48 -3.58
CA VAL A 263 -1.01 -11.10 -3.96
C VAL A 263 -1.20 -10.97 -5.47
N CYS A 264 -0.30 -11.55 -6.27
CA CYS A 264 -0.49 -11.70 -7.72
C CYS A 264 0.26 -12.87 -8.34
#